data_AF-A0A560MC51-F1
#
_entry.id   AF-A0A560MC51-F1
#
_cell.length_a   1.000
_cell.length_b   1.000
_cell.length_c   1.000
_cell.angle_alpha   90.00
_cell.angle_beta   90.00
_cell.angle_gamma   90.00
#
_symmetry.space_group_name_H-M   'P 1'
#
loop_
_entity.id
_entity.type
_entity.pdbx_description
1 polymer ?
#
loop_
_entity_poly.entity_id
_entity_poly.type
_entity_poly.pdbx_seq_one_letter_code
_entity_poly.pdbx_strand_id
1 'polypeptide(L)'
;MDENLQNIWILGSSATVVALAVLQIIDLALTLLHSLQERKGQLWRYFGAIAGVKIPDAFGQISFFGGLTFALWIVGVLGIAGTVLWQTPLAFGCLGAIIGCRLSDGWFSHIALNNAGFLPNPGLSSVPLYFAEVVLLLVVFYPTIRTQTFSVLIGFVIGALAFYSVIPGLKLVGRLVFQPIAPWRAGSPQPEW
;
A
#
# COMPACT_ATOMS: atom_id res chain seq x y z
N MET A 1 -22.95 1.88 25.26
CA MET A 1 -21.81 2.18 24.37
C MET A 1 -22.24 2.12 22.89
N ASP A 2 -23.55 2.20 22.60
CA ASP A 2 -24.11 1.74 21.31
C ASP A 2 -24.45 2.84 20.31
N GLU A 3 -24.89 4.02 20.74
CA GLU A 3 -25.31 5.09 19.81
C GLU A 3 -24.14 5.80 19.10
N ASN A 4 -22.92 5.70 19.62
CA ASN A 4 -21.74 6.37 19.04
C ASN A 4 -21.06 5.58 17.91
N LEU A 5 -21.23 4.25 17.84
CA LEU A 5 -20.51 3.43 16.86
C LEU A 5 -21.06 3.59 15.44
N GLN A 6 -22.36 3.85 15.27
CA GLN A 6 -22.96 4.08 13.95
C GLN A 6 -22.44 5.36 13.26
N ASN A 7 -21.92 6.32 14.03
CA ASN A 7 -21.29 7.53 13.51
C ASN A 7 -19.85 7.29 13.02
N ILE A 8 -19.29 6.12 13.32
CA ILE A 8 -17.90 5.76 13.01
C ILE A 8 -17.87 4.80 11.82
N TRP A 9 -18.75 3.82 11.78
CA TRP A 9 -18.78 2.81 10.72
C TRP A 9 -20.16 2.14 10.59
N ILE A 10 -20.42 1.49 9.46
CA ILE A 10 -21.78 1.02 9.12
C ILE A 10 -22.22 -0.26 9.87
N LEU A 11 -21.29 -1.01 10.48
CA LEU A 11 -21.54 -2.36 11.00
C LEU A 11 -22.16 -2.39 12.42
N GLY A 12 -22.35 -1.24 13.06
CA GLY A 12 -22.97 -1.15 14.39
C GLY A 12 -22.11 -1.73 15.51
N SER A 13 -22.74 -2.17 16.61
CA SER A 13 -22.10 -2.39 17.93
C SER A 13 -21.98 -3.84 18.41
N SER A 14 -22.96 -4.72 18.11
CA SER A 14 -22.99 -6.08 18.70
C SER A 14 -21.98 -7.04 18.10
N ALA A 15 -21.52 -6.80 16.86
CA ALA A 15 -20.55 -7.62 16.15
C ALA A 15 -19.21 -6.89 15.91
N THR A 16 -18.96 -5.76 16.56
CA THR A 16 -17.85 -4.86 16.22
C THR A 16 -16.49 -5.52 16.31
N VAL A 17 -16.22 -6.23 17.40
CA VAL A 17 -14.93 -6.89 17.61
C VAL A 17 -14.67 -7.96 16.54
N VAL A 18 -15.71 -8.75 16.20
CA VAL A 18 -15.61 -9.80 15.18
C VAL A 18 -15.38 -9.20 13.81
N ALA A 19 -16.14 -8.17 13.43
CA ALA A 19 -15.99 -7.49 12.15
C ALA A 19 -14.61 -6.82 12.01
N LEU A 20 -14.10 -6.18 13.07
CA LEU A 20 -12.75 -5.62 13.09
C LEU A 20 -11.69 -6.71 12.91
N ALA A 21 -11.83 -7.83 13.63
CA ALA A 21 -10.90 -8.95 13.49
C ALA A 21 -10.89 -9.50 12.07
N VAL A 22 -12.07 -9.65 11.45
CA VAL A 22 -12.19 -10.10 10.05
C VAL A 22 -11.53 -9.12 9.09
N LEU A 23 -11.80 -7.81 9.19
CA LEU A 23 -11.17 -6.79 8.35
C LEU A 23 -9.65 -6.80 8.49
N GLN A 24 -9.15 -6.93 9.72
CA GLN A 24 -7.72 -7.00 10.01
C GLN A 24 -7.05 -8.25 9.45
N ILE A 25 -7.72 -9.40 9.54
CA ILE A 25 -7.21 -10.64 8.95
C ILE A 25 -7.16 -10.51 7.44
N ILE A 26 -8.17 -9.90 6.82
CA ILE A 26 -8.19 -9.65 5.37
C ILE A 26 -7.03 -8.72 4.99
N ASP A 27 -6.88 -7.55 5.62
CA ASP A 27 -5.79 -6.60 5.31
C ASP A 27 -4.41 -7.24 5.46
N LEU A 28 -4.19 -7.98 6.55
CA LEU A 28 -2.93 -8.70 6.76
C LEU A 28 -2.71 -9.76 5.68
N ALA A 29 -3.74 -10.56 5.35
CA ALA A 29 -3.63 -11.61 4.34
C ALA A 29 -3.33 -11.03 2.94
N LEU A 30 -3.98 -9.94 2.57
CA LEU A 30 -3.73 -9.24 1.30
C LEU A 30 -2.33 -8.65 1.26
N THR A 31 -1.89 -8.00 2.35
CA THR A 31 -0.52 -7.48 2.49
C THR A 31 0.50 -8.59 2.33
N LEU A 32 0.34 -9.71 3.05
CA LEU A 32 1.28 -10.83 3.00
C LEU A 32 1.30 -11.51 1.63
N LEU A 33 0.12 -11.76 1.03
CA LEU A 33 0.02 -12.37 -0.29
C LEU A 33 0.78 -11.53 -1.32
N HIS A 34 0.54 -10.22 -1.30
CA HIS A 34 1.21 -9.28 -2.17
C HIS A 34 2.72 -9.28 -1.95
N SER A 35 3.17 -9.06 -0.71
CA SER A 35 4.61 -9.00 -0.42
C SER A 35 5.30 -10.32 -0.80
N LEU A 36 4.63 -11.47 -0.67
CA LEU A 36 5.16 -12.75 -1.16
C LEU A 36 5.27 -12.81 -2.69
N GLN A 37 4.29 -12.29 -3.42
CA GLN A 37 4.33 -12.19 -4.89
C GLN A 37 5.48 -11.26 -5.32
N GLU A 38 5.60 -10.09 -4.71
CA GLU A 38 6.67 -9.13 -4.97
C GLU A 38 8.05 -9.69 -4.65
N ARG A 39 8.18 -10.46 -3.56
CA ARG A 39 9.42 -11.11 -3.19
C ARG A 39 9.83 -12.15 -4.23
N LYS A 40 8.89 -12.97 -4.71
CA LYS A 40 9.14 -13.98 -5.75
C LYS A 40 9.46 -13.32 -7.09
N GLY A 41 8.78 -12.22 -7.42
CA GLY A 41 9.00 -11.44 -8.63
C GLY A 41 10.10 -10.38 -8.51
N GLN A 42 10.80 -10.33 -7.38
CA GLN A 42 11.91 -9.41 -7.09
C GLN A 42 11.61 -7.95 -7.46
N LEU A 43 10.50 -7.41 -6.95
CA LEU A 43 10.01 -6.08 -7.32
C LEU A 43 11.04 -4.95 -7.14
N TRP A 44 11.91 -5.04 -6.13
CA TRP A 44 12.99 -4.06 -5.97
C TRP A 44 13.92 -4.01 -7.20
N ARG A 45 14.19 -5.16 -7.84
CA ARG A 45 14.95 -5.20 -9.09
C ARG A 45 14.15 -4.60 -10.24
N TYR A 46 12.85 -4.87 -10.29
CA TYR A 46 11.93 -4.29 -11.28
C TYR A 46 11.95 -2.75 -11.23
N PHE A 47 11.74 -2.14 -10.05
CA PHE A 47 11.79 -0.69 -9.90
C PHE A 47 13.22 -0.13 -10.05
N GLY A 48 14.22 -0.83 -9.53
CA GLY A 48 15.62 -0.46 -9.70
C GLY A 48 16.01 -0.38 -11.17
N ALA A 49 15.62 -1.38 -11.97
CA ALA A 49 15.85 -1.42 -13.40
C ALA A 49 15.22 -0.21 -14.10
N ILE A 50 13.97 0.14 -13.79
CA ILE A 50 13.29 1.33 -14.35
C ILE A 50 13.99 2.63 -13.92
N ALA A 51 14.44 2.70 -12.67
CA ALA A 51 15.14 3.87 -12.14
C ALA A 51 16.62 3.98 -12.60
N GLY A 52 17.19 2.91 -13.15
CA GLY A 52 18.60 2.85 -13.55
C GLY A 52 19.55 2.62 -12.38
N VAL A 53 19.15 1.81 -11.40
CA VAL A 53 19.98 1.42 -10.25
C VAL A 53 19.84 -0.08 -9.95
N LYS A 54 20.95 -0.71 -9.54
CA LYS A 54 20.98 -2.10 -9.11
C LYS A 54 20.86 -2.19 -7.59
N ILE A 55 19.67 -2.56 -7.11
CA ILE A 55 19.39 -2.73 -5.68
C ILE A 55 19.83 -4.14 -5.24
N PRO A 56 20.70 -4.28 -4.22
CA PRO A 56 21.09 -5.59 -3.70
C PRO A 56 19.91 -6.37 -3.13
N ASP A 57 19.86 -7.69 -3.34
CA ASP A 57 18.73 -8.51 -2.89
C ASP A 57 18.51 -8.49 -1.39
N ALA A 58 19.59 -8.48 -0.60
CA ALA A 58 19.47 -8.39 0.85
C ALA A 58 18.76 -7.10 1.26
N PHE A 59 19.12 -5.98 0.63
CA PHE A 59 18.44 -4.70 0.88
C PHE A 59 16.99 -4.75 0.41
N GLY A 60 16.74 -5.26 -0.81
CA GLY A 60 15.40 -5.42 -1.37
C GLY A 60 14.47 -6.24 -0.47
N GLN A 61 14.94 -7.40 0.00
CA GLN A 61 14.18 -8.26 0.91
C GLN A 61 13.92 -7.59 2.27
N ILE A 62 14.88 -6.88 2.83
CA ILE A 62 14.69 -6.24 4.13
C ILE A 62 13.73 -5.04 4.00
N SER A 63 13.91 -4.19 2.99
CA SER A 63 13.17 -2.94 2.86
C SER A 63 11.81 -3.11 2.18
N PHE A 64 11.76 -3.70 1.00
CA PHE A 64 10.53 -3.85 0.21
C PHE A 64 9.64 -4.97 0.73
N PHE A 65 10.20 -6.08 1.22
CA PHE A 65 9.40 -7.13 1.83
C PHE A 65 9.20 -6.83 3.33
N GLY A 66 10.25 -6.93 4.14
CA GLY A 66 10.11 -6.79 5.59
C GLY A 66 9.54 -5.42 6.04
N GLY A 67 10.21 -4.35 5.62
CA GLY A 67 9.90 -2.98 6.03
C GLY A 67 8.52 -2.53 5.56
N LEU A 68 8.21 -2.71 4.27
CA LEU A 68 6.92 -2.30 3.71
C LEU A 68 5.76 -3.13 4.28
N THR A 69 5.89 -4.46 4.38
CA THR A 69 4.86 -5.31 5.03
C THR A 69 4.59 -4.84 6.44
N PHE A 70 5.64 -4.60 7.23
CA PHE A 70 5.50 -4.17 8.63
C PHE A 70 4.88 -2.77 8.74
N ALA A 71 5.30 -1.83 7.89
CA ALA A 71 4.75 -0.48 7.87
C ALA A 71 3.27 -0.47 7.48
N LEU A 72 2.89 -1.19 6.41
CA LEU A 72 1.49 -1.30 5.98
C LEU A 72 0.65 -2.00 7.04
N TRP A 73 1.17 -3.03 7.70
CA TRP A 73 0.47 -3.69 8.79
C TRP A 73 0.23 -2.75 9.98
N ILE A 74 1.21 -1.97 10.41
CA ILE A 74 1.01 -0.96 11.46
C ILE A 74 -0.06 0.05 11.03
N VAL A 75 0.03 0.57 9.81
CA VAL A 75 -0.96 1.54 9.31
C VAL A 75 -2.35 0.91 9.22
N GLY A 76 -2.47 -0.34 8.79
CA GLY A 76 -3.72 -1.11 8.77
C GLY A 76 -4.31 -1.29 10.18
N VAL A 77 -3.50 -1.71 11.16
CA VAL A 77 -3.90 -1.80 12.57
C VAL A 77 -4.39 -0.47 13.12
N LEU A 78 -3.62 0.60 12.91
CA LEU A 78 -3.99 1.93 13.39
C LEU A 78 -5.23 2.47 12.67
N GLY A 79 -5.36 2.21 11.37
CA GLY A 79 -6.44 2.71 10.53
C GLY A 79 -7.76 1.98 10.72
N ILE A 80 -7.74 0.66 10.86
CA ILE A 80 -8.96 -0.16 10.96
C ILE A 80 -9.38 -0.28 12.43
N ALA A 81 -8.53 -0.85 13.28
CA ALA A 81 -8.88 -1.03 14.69
C ALA A 81 -8.87 0.31 15.43
N GLY A 82 -7.89 1.16 15.15
CA GLY A 82 -7.79 2.45 15.84
C GLY A 82 -8.91 3.43 15.52
N THR A 83 -9.44 3.41 14.30
CA THR A 83 -10.58 4.27 13.95
C THR A 83 -11.80 3.97 14.81
N VAL A 84 -12.00 2.71 15.18
CA VAL A 84 -13.14 2.31 16.02
C VAL A 84 -12.82 2.40 17.51
N LEU A 85 -11.65 1.92 17.93
CA LEU A 85 -11.30 1.77 19.34
C LEU A 85 -10.72 3.04 19.98
N TRP A 86 -9.97 3.85 19.22
CA TRP A 86 -9.28 5.03 19.75
C TRP A 86 -9.82 6.35 19.22
N GLN A 87 -10.36 6.36 17.99
CA GLN A 87 -11.03 7.51 17.40
C GLN A 87 -10.19 8.80 17.42
N THR A 88 -8.89 8.67 17.19
CA THR A 88 -7.95 9.81 17.17
C THR A 88 -7.71 10.32 15.75
N PRO A 89 -7.30 11.59 15.58
CA PRO A 89 -6.88 12.11 14.27
C PRO A 89 -5.82 11.25 13.59
N LEU A 90 -4.90 10.66 14.36
CA LEU A 90 -3.90 9.73 13.86
C LEU A 90 -4.54 8.47 13.27
N ALA A 91 -5.49 7.85 13.97
CA ALA A 91 -6.17 6.65 13.47
C ALA A 91 -6.95 6.93 12.18
N PHE A 92 -7.67 8.05 12.11
CA PHE A 92 -8.38 8.47 10.89
C PHE A 92 -7.40 8.76 9.75
N GLY A 93 -6.25 9.36 10.06
CA GLY A 93 -5.15 9.52 9.11
C GLY A 93 -4.61 8.18 8.61
N CYS A 94 -4.41 7.20 9.49
CA CYS A 94 -3.97 5.86 9.08
C CYS A 94 -5.00 5.14 8.19
N LEU A 95 -6.30 5.33 8.44
CA LEU A 95 -7.35 4.84 7.53
C LEU A 95 -7.23 5.46 6.14
N GLY A 96 -7.05 6.78 6.07
CA GLY A 96 -6.79 7.46 4.81
C GLY A 96 -5.53 6.93 4.13
N ALA A 97 -4.46 6.76 4.90
CA ALA A 97 -3.16 6.31 4.40
C ALA A 97 -3.22 4.92 3.79
N ILE A 98 -3.88 3.94 4.42
CA ILE A 98 -4.00 2.60 3.83
C ILE A 98 -4.79 2.65 2.51
N ILE A 99 -5.86 3.44 2.43
CA ILE A 99 -6.62 3.64 1.17
C ILE A 99 -5.72 4.26 0.08
N GLY A 100 -4.99 5.32 0.43
CA GLY A 100 -4.06 6.00 -0.49
C GLY A 100 -2.94 5.07 -0.97
N CYS A 101 -2.35 4.30 -0.05
CA CYS A 101 -1.33 3.29 -0.35
C CYS A 101 -1.84 2.27 -1.38
N ARG A 102 -3.00 1.64 -1.13
CA ARG A 102 -3.56 0.61 -2.01
C ARG A 102 -3.88 1.12 -3.42
N LEU A 103 -4.49 2.30 -3.53
CA LEU A 103 -4.81 2.88 -4.83
C LEU A 103 -3.55 3.31 -5.60
N SER A 104 -2.62 3.98 -4.92
CA SER A 104 -1.41 4.47 -5.57
C SER A 104 -0.46 3.35 -5.95
N ASP A 105 -0.34 2.31 -5.14
CA ASP A 105 0.43 1.12 -5.47
C ASP A 105 -0.19 0.40 -6.69
N GLY A 106 -1.47 0.07 -6.63
CA GLY A 106 -2.18 -0.56 -7.75
C GLY A 106 -2.04 0.23 -9.06
N TRP A 107 -2.15 1.56 -9.00
CA TRP A 107 -2.06 2.41 -10.16
C TRP A 107 -0.62 2.66 -10.64
N PHE A 108 0.24 3.26 -9.80
CA PHE A 108 1.57 3.72 -10.20
C PHE A 108 2.61 2.61 -10.23
N SER A 109 2.56 1.65 -9.31
CA SER A 109 3.53 0.55 -9.25
C SER A 109 3.23 -0.56 -10.25
N HIS A 110 1.96 -0.71 -10.65
CA HIS A 110 1.53 -1.86 -11.43
C HIS A 110 0.86 -1.48 -12.76
N ILE A 111 -0.34 -0.89 -12.74
CA ILE A 111 -1.11 -0.61 -13.97
C ILE A 111 -0.34 0.31 -14.91
N ALA A 112 0.13 1.46 -14.42
CA ALA A 112 0.78 2.47 -15.25
C ALA A 112 2.07 1.96 -15.88
N LEU A 113 2.90 1.22 -15.12
CA LEU A 113 4.16 0.67 -15.63
C LEU A 113 3.93 -0.49 -16.60
N ASN A 114 2.95 -1.35 -16.32
CA ASN A 114 2.54 -2.40 -17.25
C ASN A 114 2.07 -1.80 -18.59
N ASN A 115 1.21 -0.78 -18.54
CA ASN A 115 0.73 -0.07 -19.73
C ASN A 115 1.85 0.69 -20.46
N ALA A 116 2.88 1.12 -19.74
CA ALA A 116 4.08 1.72 -20.33
C ALA A 116 5.04 0.70 -20.97
N GLY A 117 4.74 -0.61 -20.91
CA GLY A 117 5.53 -1.66 -21.56
C GLY A 117 6.65 -2.25 -20.71
N PHE A 118 6.65 -2.04 -19.39
CA PHE A 118 7.58 -2.69 -18.47
C PHE A 118 7.03 -4.05 -18.03
N LEU A 119 7.27 -5.07 -18.84
CA LEU A 119 6.68 -6.41 -18.70
C LEU A 119 7.73 -7.50 -18.39
N PRO A 120 7.37 -8.55 -17.63
CA PRO A 120 6.13 -8.68 -16.86
C PRO A 120 6.18 -7.85 -15.57
N ASN A 121 5.04 -7.28 -15.14
CA ASN A 121 4.96 -6.62 -13.84
C ASN A 121 4.58 -7.66 -12.75
N PRO A 122 5.45 -7.89 -11.75
CA PRO A 122 5.28 -9.00 -10.81
C PRO A 122 4.12 -8.83 -9.82
N GLY A 123 3.64 -7.60 -9.58
CA GLY A 123 2.53 -7.33 -8.67
C GLY A 123 1.19 -7.05 -9.37
N LEU A 124 1.11 -7.17 -10.70
CA LEU A 124 -0.12 -6.84 -11.42
C LEU A 124 -1.32 -7.73 -11.02
N SER A 125 -1.07 -8.99 -10.66
CA SER A 125 -2.12 -9.94 -10.30
C SER A 125 -2.75 -9.66 -8.93
N SER A 126 -2.10 -8.92 -8.03
CA SER A 126 -2.68 -8.51 -6.74
C SER A 126 -3.53 -7.25 -6.83
N VAL A 127 -3.42 -6.47 -7.91
CA VAL A 127 -4.13 -5.19 -8.06
C VAL A 127 -5.65 -5.29 -7.84
N PRO A 128 -6.38 -6.30 -8.37
CA PRO A 128 -7.81 -6.42 -8.11
C PRO A 128 -8.16 -6.53 -6.63
N LEU A 129 -7.30 -7.14 -5.82
CA LEU A 129 -7.51 -7.29 -4.37
C LEU A 129 -7.40 -5.95 -3.64
N TYR A 130 -6.54 -5.04 -4.09
CA TYR A 130 -6.42 -3.70 -3.50
C TYR A 130 -7.66 -2.88 -3.71
N PHE A 131 -8.20 -2.91 -4.93
CA PHE A 131 -9.43 -2.20 -5.23
C PHE A 131 -10.61 -2.78 -4.45
N ALA A 132 -10.68 -4.10 -4.30
CA ALA A 132 -11.70 -4.74 -3.46
C ALA A 132 -11.58 -4.30 -2.00
N GLU A 133 -10.37 -4.28 -1.44
CA GLU A 133 -10.12 -3.80 -0.08
C GLU A 133 -10.47 -2.32 0.08
N VAL A 134 -10.05 -1.46 -0.84
CA VAL A 134 -10.37 -0.03 -0.81
C VAL A 134 -11.87 0.18 -0.82
N VAL A 135 -12.61 -0.50 -1.70
CA VAL A 135 -14.09 -0.42 -1.74
C VAL A 135 -14.68 -0.85 -0.40
N LEU A 136 -14.18 -1.95 0.17
CA LEU A 136 -14.63 -2.42 1.48
C LEU A 136 -14.39 -1.38 2.58
N LEU A 137 -13.19 -0.80 2.66
CA LEU A 137 -12.85 0.22 3.65
C LEU A 137 -13.67 1.50 3.47
N LEU A 138 -13.85 1.96 2.22
CA LEU A 138 -14.68 3.13 1.90
C LEU A 138 -16.13 2.92 2.33
N VAL A 139 -16.69 1.73 2.10
CA VAL A 139 -18.06 1.39 2.48
C VAL A 139 -18.17 1.30 4.00
N VAL A 140 -17.30 0.52 4.65
CA VAL A 140 -17.39 0.26 6.09
C VAL A 140 -17.19 1.55 6.89
N PHE A 141 -16.19 2.35 6.54
CA PHE A 141 -15.81 3.57 7.26
C PHE A 141 -16.41 4.84 6.66
N TYR A 142 -17.42 4.74 5.79
CA TYR A 142 -18.08 5.90 5.18
C TYR A 142 -18.48 6.99 6.20
N PRO A 143 -19.08 6.66 7.37
CA PRO A 143 -19.38 7.66 8.40
C PRO A 143 -18.15 8.41 8.91
N THR A 144 -17.06 7.70 9.25
CA THR A 144 -15.79 8.32 9.64
C THR A 144 -15.23 9.20 8.53
N ILE A 145 -15.20 8.71 7.28
CA ILE A 145 -14.63 9.45 6.15
C ILE A 145 -15.36 10.78 5.93
N ARG A 146 -16.69 10.80 6.09
CA ARG A 146 -17.49 12.03 5.97
C ARG A 146 -17.33 12.98 7.15
N THR A 147 -17.12 12.48 8.36
CA THR A 147 -17.07 13.31 9.58
C THR A 147 -15.67 13.78 9.93
N GLN A 148 -14.64 13.01 9.53
CA GLN A 148 -13.22 13.22 9.83
C GLN A 148 -12.40 13.46 8.56
N THR A 149 -13.03 14.10 7.55
CA THR A 149 -12.50 14.22 6.18
C THR A 149 -11.10 14.80 6.12
N PHE A 150 -10.77 15.81 6.95
CA PHE A 150 -9.45 16.43 6.92
C PHE A 150 -8.33 15.45 7.27
N SER A 151 -8.47 14.73 8.39
CA SER A 151 -7.48 13.74 8.84
C SER A 151 -7.34 12.60 7.82
N VAL A 152 -8.47 12.08 7.33
CA VAL A 152 -8.49 11.04 6.30
C VAL A 152 -7.82 11.51 5.01
N LEU A 153 -8.09 12.74 4.56
CA LEU A 153 -7.49 13.30 3.35
C LEU A 153 -5.98 13.48 3.47
N ILE A 154 -5.48 13.98 4.60
CA ILE A 154 -4.03 14.07 4.85
C ILE A 154 -3.41 12.69 4.77
N GLY A 155 -4.00 11.72 5.48
CA GLY A 155 -3.57 10.34 5.44
C GLY A 155 -3.51 9.79 4.03
N PHE A 156 -4.60 9.96 3.28
CA PHE A 156 -4.71 9.56 1.89
C PHE A 156 -3.60 10.13 1.01
N VAL A 157 -3.34 11.43 1.10
CA VAL A 157 -2.28 12.09 0.34
C VAL A 157 -0.92 11.52 0.70
N ILE A 158 -0.63 11.33 2.00
CA ILE A 158 0.64 10.72 2.45
C ILE A 158 0.80 9.31 1.90
N GLY A 159 -0.23 8.46 2.04
CA GLY A 159 -0.22 7.10 1.51
C GLY A 159 -0.06 7.04 0.00
N ALA A 160 -0.75 7.93 -0.73
CA ALA A 160 -0.65 8.02 -2.18
C ALA A 160 0.77 8.44 -2.64
N LEU A 161 1.36 9.41 -1.94
CA LEU A 161 2.71 9.89 -2.24
C LEU A 161 3.78 8.85 -1.93
N ALA A 162 3.56 7.96 -0.96
CA ALA A 162 4.51 6.90 -0.61
C ALA A 162 4.86 6.03 -1.83
N PHE A 163 3.87 5.58 -2.60
CA PHE A 163 4.11 4.77 -3.79
C PHE A 163 4.40 5.58 -5.05
N TYR A 164 3.74 6.72 -5.23
CA TYR A 164 4.05 7.64 -6.34
C TYR A 164 5.53 8.05 -6.36
N SER A 165 6.13 8.22 -5.18
CA SER A 165 7.51 8.68 -5.03
C SER A 165 8.58 7.59 -5.16
N VAL A 166 8.24 6.30 -5.26
CA VAL A 166 9.23 5.21 -5.28
C VAL A 166 10.23 5.36 -6.43
N ILE A 167 9.75 5.41 -7.68
CA ILE A 167 10.63 5.54 -8.85
C ILE A 167 11.33 6.91 -8.89
N PRO A 168 10.64 8.06 -8.71
CA PRO A 168 11.31 9.35 -8.61
C PRO A 168 12.39 9.39 -7.54
N GLY A 169 12.11 8.84 -6.36
CA GLY A 169 13.04 8.74 -5.24
C GLY A 169 14.25 7.87 -5.56
N LEU A 170 14.05 6.71 -6.18
CA LEU A 170 15.15 5.85 -6.66
C LEU A 170 16.00 6.54 -7.74
N LYS A 171 15.39 7.32 -8.64
CA LYS A 171 16.14 8.09 -9.64
C LYS A 171 16.99 9.19 -9.01
N LEU A 172 16.47 9.87 -8.00
CA LEU A 172 17.12 10.99 -7.34
C LEU A 172 18.21 10.54 -6.35
N VAL A 173 17.84 9.65 -5.43
CA VAL A 173 18.68 9.25 -4.28
C VAL A 173 19.33 7.89 -4.52
N GLY A 174 18.67 6.99 -5.25
CA GLY A 174 19.17 5.63 -5.45
C GLY A 174 20.55 5.58 -6.11
N ARG A 175 20.90 6.54 -6.96
CA ARG A 175 22.24 6.62 -7.58
C ARG A 175 23.37 6.95 -6.59
N LEU A 176 23.03 7.51 -5.43
CA LEU A 176 23.98 7.81 -4.36
C LEU A 176 24.21 6.60 -3.44
N VAL A 177 23.24 5.67 -3.40
CA VAL A 177 23.20 4.56 -2.45
C VAL A 177 23.50 3.21 -3.12
N PHE A 178 23.11 3.06 -4.39
CA PHE A 178 23.18 1.83 -5.15
C PHE A 178 23.99 2.00 -6.43
N GLN A 179 24.42 0.87 -7.00
CA GLN A 179 25.19 0.86 -8.23
C GLN A 179 24.35 1.40 -9.40
N PRO A 180 24.76 2.48 -10.08
CA PRO A 180 24.06 2.98 -11.26
C PRO A 180 24.18 2.02 -12.44
N ILE A 181 23.13 1.93 -13.24
CA ILE A 181 23.08 1.16 -14.48
C ILE A 181 22.32 1.93 -15.56
N ALA A 182 22.35 1.44 -16.80
CA ALA A 182 21.44 1.93 -17.83
C ALA A 182 19.98 1.65 -17.42
N PRO A 183 19.09 2.67 -17.41
CA PRO A 183 17.67 2.43 -17.15
C PRO A 183 17.07 1.46 -18.16
N TRP A 184 16.20 0.58 -17.67
CA TRP A 184 15.47 -0.36 -18.48
C TRP A 184 14.59 0.38 -19.48
N ARG A 185 14.61 -0.09 -20.74
CA ARG A 185 13.82 0.47 -21.83
C ARG A 185 12.49 -0.27 -21.91
N ALA A 186 11.40 0.48 -21.93
CA ALA A 186 10.06 -0.07 -22.17
C ALA A 186 10.03 -0.96 -23.43
N GLY A 187 9.33 -2.09 -23.35
CA GLY A 187 9.21 -3.08 -24.43
C GLY A 187 10.41 -4.01 -24.62
N SER A 188 11.53 -3.78 -23.93
CA SER A 188 12.66 -4.72 -23.90
C SER A 188 12.55 -5.71 -22.74
N PRO A 189 13.19 -6.88 -22.78
CA PRO A 189 13.22 -7.82 -21.66
C PRO A 189 13.79 -7.18 -20.39
N GLN A 190 13.27 -7.58 -19.22
CA GLN A 190 13.81 -7.14 -17.94
C GLN A 190 15.28 -7.60 -17.80
N PRO A 191 16.18 -6.75 -17.28
CA PRO A 191 17.56 -7.16 -16.98
C PRO A 191 17.63 -8.31 -15.96
N GLU A 192 18.54 -9.27 -16.18
CA GLU A 192 18.61 -10.54 -15.42
C GLU A 192 19.35 -10.48 -14.07
N TRP A 193 19.94 -9.34 -13.73
CA TRP A 193 20.85 -9.21 -12.59
C TRP A 193 20.17 -9.11 -11.23
#